data_AF-A0A7Y5J1W4-F1
#
_entry.id   AF-A0A7Y5J1W4-F1
#
_cell.length_a   1.000
_cell.length_b   1.000
_cell.length_c   1.000
_cell.angle_alpha   90.00
_cell.angle_beta   90.00
_cell.angle_gamma   90.00
#
_symmetry.space_group_name_H-M   'P 1'
#
loop_
_entity.id
_entity.type
_entity.pdbx_description
1 polymer ?
#
loop_
_entity_poly.entity_id
_entity_poly.type
_entity_poly.pdbx_seq_one_letter_code
_entity_poly.pdbx_strand_id
1 'polypeptide(L)'
;MPEKKEKKSDTDVPVAFYFKSLTIRDVKCFRGDHHIDLSGGDGLPAQWTVILGNNNTGKTTILKCLASFDLWGRKTIVEYWASVFSNTTGVDYNPITSELYISEEMSNQIRDAKFSSKVEFADHLASAETKYHKNLRIEAYGASRKMASKDPLWNGYGKSNLNLFQNEDLFNAEAWLLQLNLAKLQGKKDQKSKAEKIIDRAKEIMTSGLLPDVSDLRFASKEQGQSFDNFIEFKTDFGWIRLNDLGYGYQTMLAWVLDLVRRMFERYPESPNPIREPSIVLVDEID
;
A
#
# COMPACT_ATOMS: atom_id res chain seq x y z
N MET A 1 24.75 28.46 19.07
CA MET A 1 23.34 28.88 19.02
C MET A 1 22.51 27.63 19.22
N PRO A 2 21.67 27.53 20.25
CA PRO A 2 20.89 26.31 20.49
C PRO A 2 19.80 26.20 19.42
N GLU A 3 19.73 25.04 18.77
CA GLU A 3 18.68 24.68 17.82
C GLU A 3 17.32 24.83 18.51
N LYS A 4 16.49 25.71 17.95
CA LYS A 4 15.09 25.82 18.35
C LYS A 4 14.43 24.48 18.03
N LYS A 5 14.05 23.74 19.06
CA LYS A 5 13.07 22.65 18.96
C LYS A 5 11.84 23.22 18.26
N GLU A 6 11.61 22.82 17.02
CA GLU A 6 10.35 23.08 16.34
C GLU A 6 9.22 22.53 17.23
N LYS A 7 8.24 23.39 17.52
CA LYS A 7 7.02 22.99 18.22
C LYS A 7 6.34 21.91 17.39
N LYS A 8 6.04 20.76 18.03
CA LYS A 8 5.18 19.71 17.47
C LYS A 8 3.95 20.34 16.82
N SER A 9 3.77 20.13 15.52
CA SER A 9 2.52 20.46 14.85
C SER A 9 1.43 19.48 15.32
N ASP A 10 0.20 19.96 15.37
CA ASP A 10 -1.03 19.30 15.84
C ASP A 10 -1.48 18.12 14.93
N THR A 11 -0.53 17.43 14.29
CA THR A 11 -0.72 16.51 13.14
C THR A 11 -0.27 15.06 13.40
N ASP A 12 0.15 14.73 14.62
CA ASP A 12 0.73 13.41 14.95
C ASP A 12 -0.31 12.32 15.28
N VAL A 13 -1.61 12.62 15.18
CA VAL A 13 -2.66 11.61 15.35
C VAL A 13 -2.90 10.89 14.02
N PRO A 14 -2.88 9.55 14.00
CA PRO A 14 -3.27 8.76 12.84
C PRO A 14 -4.71 9.10 12.41
N VAL A 15 -4.86 9.61 11.19
CA VAL A 15 -6.18 9.92 10.61
C VAL A 15 -6.67 8.71 9.82
N ALA A 16 -7.85 8.20 10.18
CA ALA A 16 -8.51 7.11 9.46
C ALA A 16 -9.39 7.67 8.34
N PHE A 17 -9.25 7.11 7.14
CA PHE A 17 -10.06 7.45 5.98
C PHE A 17 -10.84 6.22 5.50
N TYR A 18 -12.10 6.44 5.11
CA TYR A 18 -12.95 5.42 4.53
C TYR A 18 -13.72 5.98 3.34
N PHE A 19 -13.84 5.20 2.28
CA PHE A 19 -14.74 5.52 1.18
C PHE A 19 -16.17 5.16 1.57
N LYS A 20 -17.10 6.10 1.38
CA LYS A 20 -18.54 5.86 1.54
C LYS A 20 -19.24 5.66 0.22
N SER A 21 -18.81 6.37 -0.81
CA SER A 21 -19.37 6.19 -2.14
C SER A 21 -18.37 6.57 -3.21
N LEU A 22 -18.60 6.08 -4.42
CA LEU A 22 -17.88 6.45 -5.62
C LEU A 22 -18.88 6.71 -6.72
N THR A 23 -18.85 7.93 -7.27
CA THR A 23 -19.62 8.28 -8.46
C THR A 23 -18.69 8.36 -9.66
N ILE A 24 -19.02 7.59 -10.69
CA ILE A 24 -18.26 7.46 -11.94
C ILE A 24 -19.16 7.93 -13.09
N ARG A 25 -18.66 8.84 -13.92
CA ARG A 25 -19.34 9.27 -15.15
C ARG A 25 -18.48 8.97 -16.35
N ASP A 26 -19.00 8.18 -17.30
CA ASP A 26 -18.38 7.97 -18.62
C ASP A 26 -16.90 7.55 -18.57
N VAL A 27 -16.58 6.56 -17.74
CA VAL A 27 -15.24 5.95 -17.59
C VAL A 27 -15.26 4.50 -18.07
N LYS A 28 -14.54 4.20 -19.15
CA LYS A 28 -14.42 2.85 -19.73
C LYS A 28 -15.78 2.18 -19.98
N CYS A 29 -16.12 1.17 -19.19
CA CYS A 29 -17.36 0.41 -19.30
C CYS A 29 -18.55 1.08 -18.60
N PHE A 30 -18.30 2.07 -17.73
CA PHE A 30 -19.34 2.86 -17.06
C PHE A 30 -19.77 4.00 -17.98
N ARG A 31 -20.96 3.91 -18.57
CA ARG A 31 -21.57 4.95 -19.43
C ARG A 31 -22.69 5.66 -18.69
N GLY A 32 -22.73 6.98 -18.74
CA GLY A 32 -23.62 7.81 -17.90
C GLY A 32 -23.18 7.83 -16.43
N ASP A 33 -24.10 8.21 -15.55
CA ASP A 33 -23.86 8.35 -14.11
C ASP A 33 -24.05 7.03 -13.35
N HIS A 34 -22.99 6.58 -12.68
CA HIS A 34 -23.00 5.41 -11.80
C HIS A 34 -22.62 5.82 -10.39
N HIS A 35 -23.53 5.64 -9.44
CA HIS A 35 -23.26 5.83 -8.01
C HIS A 35 -23.10 4.47 -7.33
N ILE A 36 -21.94 4.26 -6.72
CA ILE A 36 -21.57 3.03 -6.03
C ILE A 36 -21.49 3.35 -4.55
N ASP A 37 -22.37 2.72 -3.75
CA ASP A 37 -22.32 2.78 -2.29
C ASP A 37 -21.28 1.79 -1.76
N LEU A 38 -20.39 2.27 -0.89
CA LEU A 38 -19.30 1.53 -0.24
C LEU A 38 -19.49 1.52 1.30
N SER A 39 -20.65 1.98 1.79
CA SER A 39 -21.03 1.96 3.20
C SER A 39 -21.57 0.61 3.65
N GLY A 40 -21.71 0.42 4.96
CA GLY A 40 -22.26 -0.80 5.58
C GLY A 40 -23.78 -0.97 5.43
N GLY A 41 -24.46 -0.12 4.65
CA GLY A 41 -25.92 -0.11 4.49
C GLY A 41 -26.68 0.70 5.55
N ASP A 42 -26.02 1.07 6.64
CA ASP A 42 -26.48 2.01 7.68
C ASP A 42 -25.92 3.44 7.47
N GLY A 43 -25.20 3.65 6.36
CA GLY A 43 -24.50 4.89 6.07
C GLY A 43 -23.23 5.08 6.90
N LEU A 44 -22.77 4.09 7.67
CA LEU A 44 -21.44 4.05 8.31
C LEU A 44 -20.41 3.41 7.37
N PRO A 45 -19.12 3.71 7.55
CA PRO A 45 -18.08 3.07 6.73
C PRO A 45 -18.05 1.55 6.88
N ALA A 46 -17.93 0.85 5.75
CA ALA A 46 -17.59 -0.57 5.78
C ALA A 46 -16.08 -0.75 5.99
N GLN A 47 -15.68 -1.64 6.89
CA GLN A 47 -14.27 -2.01 7.05
C GLN A 47 -13.76 -2.88 5.90
N TRP A 48 -14.65 -3.69 5.32
CA TRP A 48 -14.36 -4.59 4.21
C TRP A 48 -15.41 -4.39 3.13
N THR A 49 -14.97 -4.14 1.89
CA THR A 49 -15.83 -4.09 0.72
C THR A 49 -15.34 -5.12 -0.29
N VAL A 50 -16.22 -6.02 -0.71
CA VAL A 50 -15.92 -7.05 -1.71
C VAL A 50 -16.70 -6.74 -2.98
N ILE A 51 -15.99 -6.52 -4.09
CA ILE A 51 -16.59 -6.24 -5.40
C ILE A 51 -16.63 -7.55 -6.19
N LEU A 52 -17.84 -8.08 -6.40
CA LEU A 52 -18.07 -9.30 -7.16
C LEU A 52 -18.66 -9.01 -8.54
N GLY A 53 -18.35 -9.86 -9.51
CA GLY A 53 -18.88 -9.76 -10.87
C GLY A 53 -18.07 -10.60 -11.85
N ASN A 54 -18.63 -10.84 -13.03
CA ASN A 54 -17.96 -11.57 -14.10
C ASN A 54 -16.68 -10.87 -14.57
N ASN A 55 -15.86 -11.57 -15.35
CA ASN A 55 -14.70 -10.96 -15.98
C ASN A 55 -15.14 -9.80 -16.88
N ASN A 56 -14.31 -8.75 -16.93
CA ASN A 56 -14.52 -7.56 -17.76
C ASN A 56 -15.73 -6.67 -17.39
N THR A 57 -16.37 -6.86 -16.23
CA THR A 57 -17.49 -6.00 -15.78
C THR A 57 -17.08 -4.65 -15.16
N GLY A 58 -15.78 -4.35 -15.09
CA GLY A 58 -15.27 -3.07 -14.58
C GLY A 58 -14.77 -3.07 -13.13
N LYS A 59 -14.65 -4.23 -12.46
CA LYS A 59 -14.12 -4.35 -11.08
C LYS A 59 -12.80 -3.61 -10.88
N THR A 60 -11.78 -3.93 -11.68
CA THR A 60 -10.49 -3.24 -11.69
C THR A 60 -10.61 -1.74 -12.00
N THR A 61 -11.60 -1.33 -12.80
CA THR A 61 -11.84 0.10 -13.10
C THR A 61 -12.30 0.84 -11.86
N ILE A 62 -13.21 0.26 -11.06
CA ILE A 62 -13.64 0.83 -9.77
C ILE A 62 -12.42 1.01 -8.84
N LEU A 63 -11.58 -0.01 -8.70
CA LEU A 63 -10.38 0.08 -7.86
C LEU A 63 -9.39 1.14 -8.35
N LYS A 64 -9.20 1.26 -9.66
CA LYS A 64 -8.35 2.30 -10.27
C LYS A 64 -8.90 3.70 -10.05
N CYS A 65 -10.23 3.87 -10.08
CA CYS A 65 -10.88 5.14 -9.74
C CYS A 65 -10.66 5.48 -8.25
N LEU A 66 -10.84 4.53 -7.33
CA LEU A 66 -10.55 4.75 -5.90
C LEU A 66 -9.08 5.09 -5.65
N ALA A 67 -8.15 4.36 -6.27
CA ALA A 67 -6.71 4.60 -6.17
C ALA A 67 -6.25 5.95 -6.76
N SER A 68 -7.08 6.58 -7.59
CA SER A 68 -6.80 7.89 -8.20
C SER A 68 -7.00 9.06 -7.24
N PHE A 69 -7.69 8.83 -6.10
CA PHE A 69 -7.80 9.81 -5.02
C PHE A 69 -6.53 9.95 -4.17
N ASP A 70 -5.59 9.01 -4.30
CA ASP A 70 -4.27 9.14 -3.70
C ASP A 70 -3.41 10.11 -4.52
N LEU A 71 -3.30 11.34 -4.02
CA LEU A 71 -2.53 12.43 -4.61
C LEU A 71 -1.17 12.63 -3.93
N TRP A 72 -0.80 11.77 -2.96
CA TRP A 72 0.40 11.97 -2.16
C TRP A 72 1.68 11.73 -2.99
N GLY A 73 2.55 12.73 -3.05
CA GLY A 73 3.91 12.62 -3.62
C GLY A 73 4.01 12.49 -5.14
N ARG A 74 2.92 12.61 -5.91
CA ARG A 74 2.92 12.30 -7.35
C ARG A 74 3.25 13.53 -8.21
N LYS A 75 4.48 13.59 -8.73
CA LYS A 75 4.90 14.53 -9.79
C LYS A 75 4.54 14.07 -11.22
N THR A 76 4.33 12.78 -11.44
CA THR A 76 4.00 12.19 -12.76
C THR A 76 2.63 11.54 -12.70
N ILE A 77 1.65 12.38 -12.94
CA ILE A 77 0.24 12.15 -12.67
C ILE A 77 -0.49 11.70 -13.96
N VAL A 78 0.06 12.09 -15.12
CA VAL A 78 -0.57 11.95 -16.44
C VAL A 78 -0.66 10.50 -16.92
N GLU A 79 0.38 9.68 -16.73
CA GLU A 79 0.42 8.30 -17.26
C GLU A 79 -0.58 7.36 -16.55
N TYR A 80 -0.72 7.50 -15.23
CA TYR A 80 -1.70 6.74 -14.46
C TYR A 80 -3.12 7.09 -14.86
N TRP A 81 -3.42 8.39 -14.95
CA TRP A 81 -4.74 8.86 -15.30
C TRP A 81 -5.07 8.53 -16.76
N ALA A 82 -4.10 8.58 -17.67
CA ALA A 82 -4.28 8.04 -19.01
C ALA A 82 -4.70 6.56 -18.97
N SER A 83 -4.13 5.72 -18.10
CA SER A 83 -4.53 4.31 -18.01
C SER A 83 -5.98 4.09 -17.51
N VAL A 84 -6.55 5.06 -16.80
CA VAL A 84 -7.93 5.01 -16.28
C VAL A 84 -8.92 5.66 -17.24
N PHE A 85 -8.55 6.79 -17.85
CA PHE A 85 -9.46 7.68 -18.56
C PHE A 85 -9.23 7.74 -20.09
N SER A 86 -8.11 7.22 -20.62
CA SER A 86 -7.94 7.17 -22.08
C SER A 86 -8.78 6.04 -22.68
N ASN A 87 -9.75 6.40 -23.50
CA ASN A 87 -10.45 5.43 -24.36
C ASN A 87 -10.36 5.77 -25.84
N THR A 88 -10.09 7.02 -26.24
CA THR A 88 -10.05 7.40 -27.65
C THR A 88 -9.43 8.77 -27.83
N THR A 89 -9.00 9.08 -29.06
CA THR A 89 -8.35 10.32 -29.53
C THR A 89 -9.25 11.57 -29.45
N GLY A 90 -9.64 11.93 -28.23
CA GLY A 90 -10.46 13.08 -27.90
C GLY A 90 -10.60 13.10 -26.38
N VAL A 91 -9.93 14.04 -25.74
CA VAL A 91 -9.67 14.02 -24.30
C VAL A 91 -10.78 14.78 -23.57
N ASP A 92 -11.94 14.15 -23.45
CA ASP A 92 -12.95 14.57 -22.46
C ASP A 92 -12.67 13.79 -21.17
N TYR A 93 -11.90 14.41 -20.26
CA TYR A 93 -11.67 13.84 -18.95
C TYR A 93 -12.91 14.05 -18.07
N ASN A 94 -13.70 12.99 -17.89
CA ASN A 94 -14.88 13.06 -17.02
C ASN A 94 -14.48 13.03 -15.53
N PRO A 95 -15.11 13.85 -14.68
CA PRO A 95 -14.79 13.89 -13.26
C PRO A 95 -15.22 12.59 -12.57
N ILE A 96 -14.41 12.15 -11.61
CA ILE A 96 -14.82 11.16 -10.61
C ILE A 96 -15.01 11.86 -9.27
N THR A 97 -16.08 11.53 -8.56
CA THR A 97 -16.37 12.06 -7.22
C THR A 97 -16.51 10.92 -6.23
N SER A 98 -16.11 11.16 -4.99
CA SER A 98 -16.23 10.18 -3.93
C SER A 98 -16.52 10.86 -2.62
N GLU A 99 -17.46 10.31 -1.85
CA GLU A 99 -17.66 10.72 -0.48
C GLU A 99 -16.72 9.95 0.43
N LEU A 100 -15.97 10.69 1.23
CA LEU A 100 -15.01 10.16 2.19
C LEU A 100 -15.49 10.45 3.61
N TYR A 101 -15.25 9.49 4.48
CA TYR A 101 -15.43 9.60 5.91
C TYR A 101 -14.07 9.64 6.59
N ILE A 102 -13.89 10.61 7.48
CA ILE A 102 -12.69 10.76 8.29
C ILE A 102 -13.06 10.50 9.75
N SER A 103 -12.27 9.67 10.41
CA SER A 103 -12.24 9.57 11.87
C SER A 103 -10.87 10.04 12.38
N GLU A 104 -10.86 11.10 13.18
CA GLU A 104 -9.67 11.62 13.87
C GLU A 104 -9.77 11.36 15.37
N GLU A 105 -8.73 10.76 15.96
CA GLU A 105 -8.68 10.47 17.39
C GLU A 105 -7.88 11.54 18.15
N MET A 106 -8.50 12.66 18.51
CA MET A 106 -7.82 13.71 19.28
C MET A 106 -7.98 13.49 20.78
N SER A 107 -6.90 13.05 21.46
CA SER A 107 -6.71 13.05 22.92
C SER A 107 -8.01 13.05 23.76
N ASN A 108 -8.82 11.99 23.62
CA ASN A 108 -10.11 11.72 24.28
C ASN A 108 -11.41 12.18 23.59
N GLN A 109 -11.37 12.59 22.32
CA GLN A 109 -12.56 12.82 21.48
C GLN A 109 -12.33 12.28 20.06
N ILE A 110 -13.26 11.46 19.57
CA ILE A 110 -13.32 11.07 18.16
C ILE A 110 -14.06 12.18 17.42
N ARG A 111 -13.41 12.82 16.45
CA ARG A 111 -14.06 13.74 15.51
C ARG A 111 -14.32 13.02 14.20
N ASP A 112 -15.59 12.87 13.91
CA ASP A 112 -16.08 12.35 12.64
C ASP A 112 -16.41 13.50 11.70
N ALA A 113 -15.85 13.47 10.49
CA ALA A 113 -16.15 14.43 9.45
C ALA A 113 -16.49 13.72 8.14
N LYS A 114 -17.54 14.19 7.47
CA LYS A 114 -17.86 13.79 6.10
C LYS A 114 -17.37 14.87 5.15
N PHE A 115 -16.72 14.48 4.07
CA PHE A 115 -16.35 15.40 3.00
C PHE A 115 -16.47 14.73 1.63
N SER A 116 -16.79 15.52 0.62
CA SER A 116 -16.74 15.07 -0.77
C SER A 116 -15.37 15.39 -1.36
N SER A 117 -14.71 14.38 -1.89
CA SER A 117 -13.53 14.52 -2.73
C SER A 117 -13.94 14.46 -4.18
N LYS A 118 -13.51 15.45 -4.96
CA LYS A 118 -13.69 15.48 -6.40
C LYS A 118 -12.31 15.49 -7.05
N VAL A 119 -12.12 14.63 -8.04
CA VAL A 119 -10.97 14.70 -8.94
C VAL A 119 -11.53 15.17 -10.28
N GLU A 120 -11.31 16.46 -10.55
CA GLU A 120 -11.55 17.08 -11.85
C GLU A 120 -10.23 17.19 -12.61
N PHE A 121 -10.33 17.09 -13.93
CA PHE A 121 -9.19 17.15 -14.82
C PHE A 121 -9.31 18.42 -15.67
N ALA A 122 -8.60 19.46 -15.27
CA ALA A 122 -8.36 20.64 -16.09
C ALA A 122 -6.85 20.87 -16.17
N ASP A 123 -6.31 21.02 -17.38
CA ASP A 123 -4.91 21.43 -17.64
C ASP A 123 -3.85 20.78 -16.73
N HIS A 124 -3.87 19.44 -16.66
CA HIS A 124 -2.88 18.61 -15.92
C HIS A 124 -2.83 18.82 -14.39
N LEU A 125 -3.79 19.52 -13.79
CA LEU A 125 -3.88 19.76 -12.36
C LEU A 125 -5.15 19.10 -11.80
N ALA A 126 -4.98 18.07 -10.97
CA ALA A 126 -6.06 17.65 -10.07
C ALA A 126 -6.18 18.71 -8.96
N SER A 127 -7.29 19.46 -8.96
CA SER A 127 -7.70 20.24 -7.81
C SER A 127 -8.43 19.30 -6.84
N ALA A 128 -8.00 19.31 -5.59
CA ALA A 128 -8.65 18.56 -4.52
C ALA A 128 -8.90 19.57 -3.38
N GLU A 129 -10.16 19.93 -3.15
CA GLU A 129 -10.56 21.13 -2.40
C GLU A 129 -10.50 21.01 -0.87
N THR A 130 -9.79 20.04 -0.29
CA THR A 130 -9.84 19.81 1.17
C THR A 130 -8.50 19.78 1.90
N LYS A 131 -8.55 20.19 3.18
CA LYS A 131 -7.46 20.18 4.17
C LYS A 131 -6.77 18.81 4.32
N TYR A 132 -7.43 17.72 3.90
CA TYR A 132 -7.07 16.34 4.22
C TYR A 132 -6.44 15.55 3.08
N HIS A 133 -6.44 16.05 1.83
CA HIS A 133 -5.91 15.30 0.68
C HIS A 133 -4.42 14.94 0.79
N LYS A 134 -3.63 15.75 1.50
CA LYS A 134 -2.20 15.46 1.71
C LYS A 134 -1.96 14.25 2.63
N ASN A 135 -2.97 13.85 3.41
CA ASN A 135 -2.89 12.75 4.37
C ASN A 135 -3.55 11.47 3.85
N LEU A 136 -4.33 11.55 2.77
CA LEU A 136 -4.92 10.38 2.13
C LEU A 136 -3.82 9.63 1.37
N ARG A 137 -3.46 8.46 1.89
CA ARG A 137 -2.61 7.46 1.20
C ARG A 137 -3.39 6.17 1.04
N ILE A 138 -3.30 5.59 -0.14
CA ILE A 138 -4.00 4.35 -0.52
C ILE A 138 -2.95 3.37 -0.99
N GLU A 139 -2.97 2.14 -0.46
CA GLU A 139 -2.07 1.07 -0.89
C GLU A 139 -2.82 0.14 -1.86
N ALA A 140 -2.49 0.22 -3.15
CA ALA A 140 -3.24 -0.46 -4.19
C ALA A 140 -2.42 -1.51 -4.93
N TYR A 141 -2.98 -2.72 -4.99
CA TYR A 141 -2.37 -3.92 -5.55
C TYR A 141 -3.24 -4.49 -6.69
N GLY A 142 -2.63 -4.70 -7.85
CA GLY A 142 -3.23 -5.41 -8.98
C GLY A 142 -3.21 -6.93 -8.79
N ALA A 143 -3.67 -7.65 -9.81
CA ALA A 143 -3.66 -9.11 -9.84
C ALA A 143 -2.23 -9.69 -9.82
N SER A 144 -1.35 -9.15 -10.68
CA SER A 144 0.04 -9.61 -10.77
C SER A 144 0.90 -9.01 -9.66
N ARG A 145 1.03 -9.71 -8.54
CA ARG A 145 1.85 -9.31 -7.36
C ARG A 145 3.21 -9.98 -7.35
N LYS A 146 3.89 -9.96 -8.49
CA LYS A 146 5.21 -10.58 -8.63
C LYS A 146 6.27 -9.77 -7.88
N MET A 147 7.16 -10.46 -7.17
CA MET A 147 8.30 -9.84 -6.52
C MET A 147 9.40 -9.47 -7.54
N ALA A 148 10.01 -8.30 -7.38
CA ALA A 148 11.10 -7.86 -8.24
C ALA A 148 12.33 -8.77 -8.08
N SER A 149 12.84 -9.26 -9.21
CA SER A 149 13.98 -10.20 -9.25
C SER A 149 15.35 -9.55 -9.03
N LYS A 150 15.47 -8.23 -9.22
CA LYS A 150 16.74 -7.50 -9.17
C LYS A 150 16.56 -6.14 -8.51
N ASP A 151 16.97 -6.03 -7.25
CA ASP A 151 17.43 -4.74 -6.73
C ASP A 151 18.31 -4.95 -5.49
N PRO A 152 19.65 -4.98 -5.62
CA PRO A 152 20.50 -5.32 -4.49
C PRO A 152 20.45 -4.26 -3.37
N LEU A 153 20.10 -3.01 -3.70
CA LEU A 153 20.28 -1.84 -2.82
C LEU A 153 19.30 -0.69 -3.14
N TRP A 154 18.02 -0.99 -3.44
CA TRP A 154 17.09 0.08 -3.80
C TRP A 154 16.82 1.04 -2.64
N ASN A 155 17.12 2.32 -2.86
CA ASN A 155 16.82 3.46 -1.98
C ASN A 155 15.52 4.22 -2.34
N GLY A 156 14.68 3.67 -3.23
CA GLY A 156 13.53 4.39 -3.75
C GLY A 156 12.23 4.07 -3.02
N TYR A 157 11.49 5.14 -2.71
CA TYR A 157 10.05 5.09 -2.48
C TYR A 157 9.40 4.60 -3.78
N GLY A 158 9.17 3.29 -3.90
CA GLY A 158 8.40 2.73 -5.01
C GLY A 158 7.04 3.45 -5.06
N LYS A 159 6.65 3.96 -6.23
CA LYS A 159 5.37 4.67 -6.38
C LYS A 159 4.26 3.68 -5.99
N SER A 160 3.60 3.94 -4.86
CA SER A 160 2.89 2.89 -4.09
C SER A 160 1.78 2.17 -4.88
N ASN A 161 1.19 2.77 -5.91
CA ASN A 161 0.07 2.15 -6.64
C ASN A 161 0.40 1.65 -8.06
N LEU A 162 1.67 1.66 -8.49
CA LEU A 162 2.05 1.20 -9.84
C LEU A 162 1.60 -0.21 -10.17
N ASN A 163 1.62 -1.09 -9.17
CA ASN A 163 1.22 -2.48 -9.35
C ASN A 163 -0.22 -2.58 -9.87
N LEU A 164 -1.17 -1.82 -9.32
CA LEU A 164 -2.55 -1.80 -9.81
C LEU A 164 -2.69 -1.22 -11.22
N PHE A 165 -1.94 -0.16 -11.55
CA PHE A 165 -2.13 0.56 -12.82
C PHE A 165 -1.38 -0.07 -13.99
N GLN A 166 -0.17 -0.55 -13.76
CA GLN A 166 0.80 -0.95 -14.78
C GLN A 166 1.34 -2.38 -14.59
N ASN A 167 0.87 -3.14 -13.59
CA ASN A 167 1.38 -4.47 -13.24
C ASN A 167 2.90 -4.49 -13.01
N GLU A 168 3.46 -3.40 -12.49
CA GLU A 168 4.87 -3.40 -12.09
C GLU A 168 5.12 -4.36 -10.94
N ASP A 169 6.30 -4.97 -10.94
CA ASP A 169 6.75 -5.85 -9.87
C ASP A 169 6.73 -5.11 -8.52
N LEU A 170 6.33 -5.82 -7.46
CA LEU A 170 6.50 -5.36 -6.08
C LEU A 170 7.98 -5.33 -5.71
N PHE A 171 8.33 -4.59 -4.65
CA PHE A 171 9.71 -4.55 -4.16
C PHE A 171 10.27 -5.94 -3.84
N ASN A 172 11.60 -6.07 -3.86
CA ASN A 172 12.26 -7.31 -3.46
C ASN A 172 12.26 -7.44 -1.93
N ALA A 173 11.38 -8.29 -1.41
CA ALA A 173 11.18 -8.46 0.03
C ALA A 173 12.38 -9.12 0.71
N GLU A 174 13.08 -10.04 0.03
CA GLU A 174 14.30 -10.67 0.55
C GLU A 174 15.42 -9.66 0.71
N ALA A 175 15.68 -8.85 -0.32
CA ALA A 175 16.68 -7.78 -0.27
C ALA A 175 16.39 -6.78 0.85
N TRP A 176 15.13 -6.40 1.04
CA TRP A 176 14.72 -5.50 2.12
C TRP A 176 14.96 -6.09 3.51
N LEU A 177 14.57 -7.34 3.74
CA LEU A 177 14.82 -8.03 5.01
C LEU A 177 16.33 -8.18 5.27
N LEU A 178 17.14 -8.46 4.24
CA LEU A 178 18.61 -8.50 4.35
C LEU A 178 19.19 -7.12 4.72
N GLN A 179 18.68 -6.03 4.15
CA GLN A 179 19.08 -4.67 4.51
C GLN A 179 18.71 -4.32 5.95
N LEU A 180 17.53 -4.72 6.41
CA LEU A 180 17.14 -4.57 7.82
C LEU A 180 18.07 -5.36 8.74
N ASN A 181 18.45 -6.58 8.37
CA ASN A 181 19.39 -7.38 9.15
C ASN A 181 20.77 -6.72 9.20
N LEU A 182 21.24 -6.16 8.09
CA LEU A 182 22.48 -5.36 8.07
C LEU A 182 22.39 -4.14 8.99
N ALA A 183 21.27 -3.40 8.95
CA ALA A 183 21.03 -2.26 9.83
C ALA A 183 20.95 -2.67 11.32
N LYS A 184 20.37 -3.84 11.62
CA LYS A 184 20.36 -4.43 12.98
C LYS A 184 21.77 -4.74 13.48
N LEU A 185 22.65 -5.25 12.61
CA LEU A 185 24.02 -5.61 12.98
C LEU A 185 24.95 -4.39 13.08
N GLN A 186 24.88 -3.47 12.10
CA GLN A 186 25.87 -2.40 11.91
C GLN A 186 25.35 -0.98 12.21
N GLY A 187 24.04 -0.79 12.36
CA GLY A 187 23.44 0.55 12.53
C GLY A 187 23.78 1.23 13.86
N LYS A 188 23.42 2.51 13.97
CA LYS A 188 23.43 3.23 15.26
C LYS A 188 22.37 2.68 16.21
N LYS A 189 22.46 2.96 17.51
CA LYS A 189 21.55 2.42 18.55
C LYS A 189 20.06 2.52 18.16
N ASP A 190 19.61 3.68 17.68
CA ASP A 190 18.21 3.89 17.27
C ASP A 190 17.84 3.10 16.01
N GLN A 191 18.75 3.04 15.03
CA GLN A 191 18.56 2.27 13.79
C GLN A 191 18.49 0.76 14.06
N LYS A 192 19.31 0.25 14.99
CA LYS A 192 19.29 -1.15 15.42
C LYS A 192 17.94 -1.52 16.01
N SER A 193 17.47 -0.71 16.98
CA SER A 193 16.16 -0.91 17.63
C SER A 193 15.02 -0.86 16.61
N LYS A 194 15.04 0.09 15.67
CA LYS A 194 14.02 0.20 14.62
C LYS A 194 14.03 -1.01 13.68
N ALA A 195 15.20 -1.41 13.19
CA ALA A 195 15.33 -2.54 12.28
C ALA A 195 14.91 -3.86 12.94
N GLU A 196 15.30 -4.07 14.20
CA GLU A 196 14.88 -5.23 14.99
C GLU A 196 13.36 -5.31 15.14
N LYS A 197 12.71 -4.19 15.52
CA LYS A 197 11.24 -4.14 15.61
C LYS A 197 10.55 -4.49 14.29
N ILE A 198 11.07 -4.00 13.16
CA ILE A 198 10.48 -4.30 11.84
C ILE A 198 10.65 -5.78 11.51
N ILE A 199 11.84 -6.35 11.72
CA ILE A 199 12.11 -7.77 11.47
C ILE A 199 11.22 -8.65 12.34
N ASP A 200 11.11 -8.36 13.64
CA ASP A 200 10.32 -9.16 14.57
C ASP A 200 8.84 -9.12 14.20
N ARG A 201 8.32 -7.95 13.82
CA ARG A 201 6.92 -7.82 13.38
C ARG A 201 6.67 -8.52 12.05
N ALA A 202 7.60 -8.41 11.10
CA ALA A 202 7.51 -9.13 9.83
C ALA A 202 7.49 -10.65 10.06
N LYS A 203 8.39 -11.16 10.92
CA LYS A 203 8.43 -12.58 11.31
C LYS A 203 7.11 -13.03 11.92
N GLU A 204 6.58 -12.28 12.89
CA GLU A 204 5.31 -12.61 13.55
C GLU A 204 4.17 -12.71 12.54
N ILE A 205 4.06 -11.78 11.59
CA ILE A 205 3.01 -11.82 10.55
C ILE A 205 3.18 -13.07 9.68
N MET A 206 4.40 -13.35 9.22
CA MET A 206 4.68 -14.50 8.36
C MET A 206 4.39 -15.84 9.06
N THR A 207 4.55 -15.92 10.39
CA THR A 207 4.30 -17.12 11.18
C THR A 207 2.92 -17.17 11.85
N SER A 208 2.11 -16.10 11.73
CA SER A 208 0.78 -16.00 12.34
C SER A 208 -0.33 -16.84 11.67
N GLY A 209 0.03 -17.67 10.69
CA GLY A 209 -0.90 -18.52 9.92
C GLY A 209 -1.28 -17.98 8.54
N LEU A 210 -0.75 -16.83 8.14
CA LEU A 210 -0.92 -16.30 6.78
C LEU A 210 -0.27 -17.20 5.73
N LEU A 211 0.87 -17.80 6.08
CA LEU A 211 1.56 -18.82 5.32
C LEU A 211 1.49 -20.09 6.16
N PRO A 212 0.48 -20.96 5.96
CA PRO A 212 0.15 -22.03 6.91
C PRO A 212 1.32 -23.00 7.13
N ASP A 213 2.17 -23.20 6.12
CA ASP A 213 3.30 -24.12 6.18
C ASP A 213 4.61 -23.46 6.67
N VAL A 214 4.60 -22.18 7.04
CA VAL A 214 5.80 -21.43 7.46
C VAL A 214 5.75 -21.16 8.96
N SER A 215 6.70 -21.75 9.68
CA SER A 215 6.78 -21.67 11.16
C SER A 215 7.90 -20.76 11.68
N ASP A 216 8.91 -20.47 10.88
CA ASP A 216 10.05 -19.63 11.28
C ASP A 216 10.79 -19.07 10.05
N LEU A 217 11.64 -18.08 10.28
CA LEU A 217 12.49 -17.42 9.29
C LEU A 217 13.89 -17.21 9.83
N ARG A 218 14.91 -17.53 9.03
CA ARG A 218 16.31 -17.23 9.34
C ARG A 218 17.05 -16.58 8.18
N PHE A 219 18.04 -15.76 8.53
CA PHE A 219 19.02 -15.23 7.60
C PHE A 219 20.15 -16.25 7.44
N ALA A 220 20.51 -16.57 6.20
CA ALA A 220 21.53 -17.55 5.89
C ALA A 220 22.55 -16.97 4.90
N SER A 221 23.76 -17.52 4.95
CA SER A 221 24.84 -17.20 4.03
C SER A 221 25.52 -18.48 3.58
N LYS A 222 25.81 -18.60 2.28
CA LYS A 222 26.51 -19.75 1.70
C LYS A 222 27.74 -19.28 0.95
N GLU A 223 28.88 -19.86 1.31
CA GLU A 223 30.14 -19.65 0.58
C GLU A 223 30.05 -20.25 -0.82
N GLN A 224 30.49 -19.49 -1.81
CA GLN A 224 30.66 -19.89 -3.20
C GLN A 224 32.02 -19.42 -3.70
N GLY A 225 33.05 -20.24 -3.49
CA GLY A 225 34.42 -19.86 -3.80
C GLY A 225 34.85 -18.65 -2.98
N GLN A 226 35.18 -17.53 -3.64
CA GLN A 226 35.53 -16.27 -2.96
C GLN A 226 34.33 -15.34 -2.72
N SER A 227 33.11 -15.76 -3.10
CA SER A 227 31.88 -14.99 -2.95
C SER A 227 30.97 -15.58 -1.88
N PHE A 228 30.04 -14.77 -1.37
CA PHE A 228 29.01 -15.19 -0.42
C PHE A 228 27.63 -14.91 -1.00
N ASP A 229 26.77 -15.92 -0.98
CA ASP A 229 25.36 -15.83 -1.32
C ASP A 229 24.57 -15.63 -0.03
N ASN A 230 23.96 -14.46 0.16
CA ASN A 230 23.14 -14.14 1.34
C ASN A 230 21.66 -14.21 0.95
N PHE A 231 20.88 -14.96 1.70
CA PHE A 231 19.47 -15.25 1.38
C PHE A 231 18.68 -15.52 2.66
N ILE A 232 17.37 -15.69 2.50
CA ILE A 232 16.45 -16.00 3.58
C ILE A 232 15.89 -17.41 3.40
N GLU A 233 15.84 -18.14 4.51
CA GLU A 233 15.21 -19.45 4.56
C GLU A 233 14.00 -19.43 5.49
N PHE A 234 12.97 -20.16 5.06
CA PHE A 234 11.71 -20.34 5.76
C PHE A 234 11.63 -21.78 6.26
N LYS A 235 11.24 -21.94 7.53
CA LYS A 235 11.08 -23.25 8.13
C LYS A 235 9.70 -23.79 7.79
N THR A 236 9.69 -24.89 7.04
CA THR A 236 8.50 -25.65 6.67
C THR A 236 8.55 -27.05 7.28
N ASP A 237 7.47 -27.81 7.12
CA ASP A 237 7.42 -29.23 7.52
C ASP A 237 8.47 -30.09 6.82
N PHE A 238 8.96 -29.66 5.65
CA PHE A 238 9.99 -30.34 4.86
C PHE A 238 11.41 -29.82 5.12
N GLY A 239 11.56 -28.88 6.04
CA GLY A 239 12.85 -28.28 6.39
C GLY A 239 12.97 -26.81 5.97
N TRP A 240 14.21 -26.32 5.91
CA TRP A 240 14.53 -24.94 5.54
C TRP A 240 14.58 -24.80 4.02
N ILE A 241 13.72 -23.95 3.49
CA ILE A 241 13.55 -23.72 2.04
C ILE A 241 13.79 -22.23 1.75
N ARG A 242 14.47 -21.91 0.64
CA ARG A 242 14.70 -20.51 0.23
C ARG A 242 13.41 -19.87 -0.26
N LEU A 243 13.33 -18.54 -0.22
CA LEU A 243 12.17 -17.82 -0.75
C LEU A 243 11.83 -18.21 -2.19
N ASN A 244 12.84 -18.28 -3.07
CA ASN A 244 12.67 -18.59 -4.49
C ASN A 244 12.27 -20.05 -4.76
N ASP A 245 12.43 -20.92 -3.77
CA ASP A 245 12.08 -22.35 -3.84
C ASP A 245 10.66 -22.60 -3.27
N LEU A 246 10.02 -21.61 -2.64
CA LEU A 246 8.61 -21.70 -2.24
C LEU A 246 7.69 -21.67 -3.46
N GLY A 247 6.48 -22.23 -3.32
CA GLY A 247 5.46 -22.16 -4.38
C GLY A 247 5.16 -20.72 -4.80
N TYR A 248 4.83 -20.50 -6.07
CA TYR A 248 4.64 -19.14 -6.61
C TYR A 248 3.61 -18.33 -5.81
N GLY A 249 2.49 -18.94 -5.40
CA GLY A 249 1.49 -18.29 -4.54
C GLY A 249 2.05 -17.82 -3.19
N TYR A 250 2.95 -18.58 -2.56
CA TYR A 250 3.63 -18.15 -1.33
C TYR A 250 4.54 -16.95 -1.60
N GLN A 251 5.27 -16.95 -2.73
CA GLN A 251 6.14 -15.83 -3.09
C GLN A 251 5.34 -14.55 -3.33
N THR A 252 4.20 -14.62 -4.05
CA THR A 252 3.36 -13.44 -4.32
C THR A 252 2.70 -12.91 -3.05
N MET A 253 2.20 -13.79 -2.19
CA MET A 253 1.61 -13.44 -0.90
C MET A 253 2.63 -12.78 0.02
N LEU A 254 3.84 -13.34 0.12
CA LEU A 254 4.92 -12.78 0.93
C LEU A 254 5.37 -11.41 0.41
N ALA A 255 5.53 -11.27 -0.90
CA ALA A 255 5.88 -9.99 -1.52
C ALA A 255 4.82 -8.93 -1.21
N TRP A 256 3.54 -9.27 -1.36
CA TRP A 256 2.44 -8.37 -1.05
C TRP A 256 2.40 -7.94 0.42
N VAL A 257 2.47 -8.91 1.32
CA VAL A 257 2.31 -8.67 2.76
C VAL A 257 3.48 -7.88 3.30
N LEU A 258 4.72 -8.24 2.93
CA LEU A 258 5.89 -7.50 3.37
C LEU A 258 5.96 -6.10 2.76
N ASP A 259 5.40 -5.91 1.56
CA ASP A 259 5.27 -4.59 0.96
C ASP A 259 4.33 -3.72 1.79
N LEU A 260 3.16 -4.27 2.15
CA LEU A 260 2.20 -3.58 3.01
C LEU A 260 2.82 -3.25 4.38
N VAL A 261 3.51 -4.21 5.00
CA VAL A 261 4.20 -4.00 6.29
C VAL A 261 5.18 -2.84 6.17
N ARG A 262 6.06 -2.87 5.16
CA ARG A 262 7.03 -1.80 4.91
C ARG A 262 6.34 -0.44 4.82
N ARG A 263 5.26 -0.34 4.03
CA ARG A 263 4.51 0.91 3.84
C ARG A 263 3.84 1.41 5.12
N MET A 264 3.31 0.50 5.95
CA MET A 264 2.76 0.88 7.25
C MET A 264 3.84 1.47 8.17
N PHE A 265 5.04 0.88 8.21
CA PHE A 265 6.18 1.42 8.98
C PHE A 265 6.71 2.75 8.43
N GLU A 266 6.63 2.98 7.12
CA GLU A 266 6.97 4.26 6.49
C GLU A 266 5.91 5.33 6.75
N ARG A 267 4.63 4.95 6.77
CA ARG A 267 3.50 5.85 7.02
C ARG A 267 3.40 6.26 8.48
N TYR A 268 3.69 5.36 9.41
CA TYR A 268 3.54 5.57 10.85
C TYR A 268 4.86 5.33 11.61
N PRO A 269 5.93 6.12 11.36
CA PRO A 269 7.25 5.88 11.93
C PRO A 269 7.29 6.02 13.47
N GLU A 270 6.39 6.83 14.04
CA GLU A 270 6.29 7.09 15.48
C GLU A 270 5.27 6.20 16.20
N SER A 271 4.48 5.39 15.46
CA SER A 271 3.50 4.50 16.07
C SER A 271 4.20 3.32 16.77
N PRO A 272 3.76 2.92 17.97
CA PRO A 272 4.27 1.72 18.63
C PRO A 272 3.89 0.43 17.87
N ASN A 273 2.80 0.43 17.10
CA ASN A 273 2.37 -0.71 16.29
C ASN A 273 1.83 -0.23 14.93
N PRO A 274 2.72 0.12 13.97
CA PRO A 274 2.33 0.70 12.70
C PRO A 274 1.35 -0.13 11.89
N ILE A 275 1.38 -1.47 12.00
CA ILE A 275 0.48 -2.34 11.22
C ILE A 275 -0.96 -2.39 11.76
N ARG A 276 -1.23 -1.81 12.94
CA ARG A 276 -2.58 -1.64 13.48
C ARG A 276 -3.16 -0.26 13.19
N GLU A 277 -2.37 0.61 12.57
CA GLU A 277 -2.82 1.95 12.22
C GLU A 277 -3.76 1.90 11.01
N PRO A 278 -4.64 2.91 10.84
CA PRO A 278 -5.60 2.95 9.74
C PRO A 278 -4.92 2.98 8.36
N SER A 279 -5.44 2.23 7.40
CA SER A 279 -5.01 2.35 5.99
C SER A 279 -6.13 1.91 5.05
N ILE A 280 -6.15 2.47 3.85
CA ILE A 280 -7.01 1.99 2.76
C ILE A 280 -6.15 1.09 1.89
N VAL A 281 -6.53 -0.18 1.81
CA VAL A 281 -5.86 -1.19 0.99
C VAL A 281 -6.82 -1.65 -0.11
N LEU A 282 -6.39 -1.55 -1.36
CA LEU A 282 -7.14 -1.99 -2.53
C LEU A 282 -6.46 -3.21 -3.14
N VAL A 283 -7.22 -4.27 -3.39
CA VAL A 283 -6.71 -5.54 -3.93
C VAL A 283 -7.64 -5.98 -5.06
N ASP A 284 -7.12 -6.14 -6.28
CA ASP A 284 -7.91 -6.48 -7.47
C ASP A 284 -8.42 -7.93 -7.46
N GLU A 285 -7.54 -8.87 -7.14
CA GLU A 285 -7.83 -10.30 -7.14
C GLU A 285 -7.12 -10.96 -5.95
N ILE A 286 -7.73 -11.94 -5.31
CA ILE A 286 -7.09 -12.79 -4.29
C ILE A 286 -7.22 -14.22 -4.83
N ASP A 287 -6.08 -14.89 -5.01
CA ASP A 287 -5.98 -16.29 -5.45
C ASP A 287 -5.97 -17.24 -4.25
#